data_AF-A0A4W5NMS1-F1
#
_entry.id   AF-A0A4W5NMS1-F1
#
_cell.length_a   1.000
_cell.length_b   1.000
_cell.length_c   1.000
_cell.angle_alpha   90.00
_cell.angle_beta   90.00
_cell.angle_gamma   90.00
#
_symmetry.space_group_name_H-M   'P 1'
#
loop_
_entity.id
_entity.type
_entity.pdbx_description
1 polymer ?
#
loop_
_entity_poly.entity_id
_entity_poly.type
_entity_poly.pdbx_seq_one_letter_code
_entity_poly.pdbx_strand_id
1 'polypeptide(L)'
;CVPLWAAGAARGNLPRTNVHAPSGSWSQVLSYKFRLEKSEEVKIVVVDPQAMAPLPGVTQIQGVIIKISNAQEFIRHFEGQPADLVMFDGAPDVTGLHDVDEYVQAHLILAALNITTHVLNPEGTFAAKIFSGKDVTLLYSQLTIFFNVVTWDQGPN
;
A
#
# COMPACT_ATOMS: atom_id res chain seq x y z
N CYS A 1 10.05 -13.25 3.20
CA CYS A 1 9.42 -12.02 2.68
C CYS A 1 8.08 -11.88 3.37
N VAL A 2 7.92 -10.89 4.25
CA VAL A 2 6.65 -10.68 4.97
C VAL A 2 5.77 -9.81 4.06
N PRO A 3 4.57 -10.29 3.65
CA PRO A 3 3.73 -9.59 2.69
C PRO A 3 3.06 -8.39 3.36
N LEU A 4 3.64 -7.20 3.17
CA LEU A 4 2.98 -5.98 3.58
C LEU A 4 1.64 -5.86 2.84
N TRP A 5 0.54 -5.79 3.56
CA TRP A 5 -0.77 -5.64 2.93
C TRP A 5 -1.16 -4.18 2.72
N ALA A 6 -0.88 -3.29 3.66
CA ALA A 6 -1.07 -1.86 3.44
C ALA A 6 -0.06 -1.03 4.26
N ALA A 7 0.58 -0.05 3.65
CA ALA A 7 1.31 1.01 4.37
C ALA A 7 0.75 2.38 3.98
N GLY A 8 0.47 3.22 4.98
CA GLY A 8 0.16 4.63 4.77
C GLY A 8 1.20 5.51 5.45
N ALA A 9 1.64 6.57 4.76
CA ALA A 9 2.54 7.59 5.29
C ALA A 9 1.89 8.98 5.24
N ALA A 10 1.94 9.74 6.33
CA ALA A 10 1.43 11.11 6.42
C ALA A 10 2.54 12.11 6.82
N ARG A 11 2.79 13.12 5.95
CA ARG A 11 3.71 14.31 5.96
C ARG A 11 5.18 14.10 6.40
N GLY A 12 6.17 14.85 5.92
CA GLY A 12 6.18 16.04 5.07
C GLY A 12 7.06 15.89 3.82
N ASN A 13 6.71 16.64 2.78
CA ASN A 13 7.45 16.82 1.52
C ASN A 13 8.13 15.55 0.97
N LEU A 14 7.34 14.48 0.84
CA LEU A 14 7.77 13.22 0.27
C LEU A 14 8.29 13.43 -1.16
N PRO A 15 9.53 13.01 -1.50
CA PRO A 15 9.95 12.97 -2.89
C PRO A 15 9.01 12.00 -3.63
N ARG A 16 8.28 12.51 -4.63
CA ARG A 16 7.32 11.81 -5.49
C ARG A 16 7.95 10.73 -6.38
N THR A 17 9.18 10.31 -6.07
CA THR A 17 10.01 9.43 -6.90
C THR A 17 9.77 7.97 -6.54
N ASN A 18 9.56 7.16 -7.57
CA ASN A 18 9.39 5.70 -7.53
C ASN A 18 10.04 5.05 -6.31
N VAL A 19 9.20 4.63 -5.36
CA VAL A 19 9.66 3.75 -4.29
C VAL A 19 9.78 2.37 -4.94
N HIS A 20 11.00 1.92 -5.21
CA HIS A 20 11.30 0.53 -5.54
C HIS A 20 11.76 -0.15 -4.24
N ALA A 21 11.07 -1.21 -3.80
CA ALA A 21 11.53 -2.05 -2.69
C ALA A 21 12.33 -3.24 -3.24
N PRO A 22 13.65 -3.32 -2.97
CA PRO A 22 14.41 -4.53 -3.26
C PRO A 22 14.09 -5.59 -2.21
N SER A 23 13.29 -6.62 -2.56
CA SER A 23 13.08 -7.90 -1.85
C SER A 23 12.78 -7.92 -0.33
N GLY A 24 12.71 -6.76 0.34
CA GLY A 24 12.35 -6.58 1.74
C GLY A 24 10.95 -5.96 1.90
N SER A 25 10.39 -6.00 3.11
CA SER A 25 9.08 -5.39 3.38
C SER A 25 9.16 -3.88 3.14
N TRP A 26 8.20 -3.30 2.41
CA TRP A 26 8.13 -1.84 2.18
C TRP A 26 8.16 -1.04 3.48
N SER A 27 7.62 -1.59 4.58
CA SER A 27 7.68 -0.97 5.91
C SER A 27 9.12 -0.69 6.38
N GLN A 28 10.05 -1.62 6.10
CA GLN A 28 11.46 -1.47 6.44
C GLN A 28 12.15 -0.47 5.51
N VAL A 29 11.84 -0.50 4.21
CA VAL A 29 12.39 0.44 3.22
C VAL A 29 11.95 1.86 3.56
N LEU A 30 10.66 2.06 3.87
CA LEU A 30 10.11 3.35 4.27
C LEU A 30 10.74 3.82 5.59
N SER A 31 10.69 3.00 6.65
CA SER A 31 11.29 3.35 7.95
C SER A 31 12.77 3.72 7.82
N TYR A 32 13.54 2.97 7.04
CA TYR A 32 14.95 3.25 6.77
C TYR A 32 15.15 4.58 6.03
N LYS A 33 14.43 4.81 4.92
CA LYS A 33 14.52 6.05 4.14
C LYS A 33 14.14 7.28 4.97
N PHE A 34 13.02 7.23 5.68
CA PHE A 34 12.55 8.36 6.48
C PHE A 34 13.44 8.66 7.69
N ARG A 35 14.05 7.62 8.29
CA ARG A 35 15.06 7.80 9.34
C ARG A 35 16.31 8.49 8.81
N LEU A 36 16.77 8.16 7.60
CA LEU A 36 17.92 8.81 6.98
C LEU A 36 17.64 10.29 6.67
N GLU A 37 16.41 10.61 6.25
CA GLU A 37 15.99 11.97 5.92
C GLU A 37 15.68 12.85 7.16
N LYS A 38 15.81 12.31 8.39
CA LYS A 38 15.51 12.99 9.66
C LYS A 38 14.15 13.69 9.68
N SER A 39 13.16 13.14 8.97
CA SER A 39 11.81 13.68 9.00
C SER A 39 11.10 13.19 10.26
N GLU A 40 11.23 13.93 11.36
CA GLU A 40 10.58 13.63 12.64
C GLU A 40 9.04 13.69 12.58
N GLU A 41 8.48 14.19 11.48
CA GLU A 41 7.03 14.33 11.28
C GLU A 41 6.36 13.16 10.54
N VAL A 42 7.11 12.15 10.06
CA VAL A 42 6.53 11.08 9.25
C VAL A 42 5.87 10.01 10.11
N LYS A 43 4.55 9.90 9.99
CA LYS A 43 3.77 8.81 10.60
C LYS A 43 3.63 7.66 9.61
N ILE A 44 4.12 6.47 9.96
CA ILE A 44 3.99 5.26 9.15
C ILE A 44 3.06 4.28 9.87
N VAL A 45 1.97 3.90 9.23
CA VAL A 45 1.02 2.89 9.73
C VAL A 45 1.00 1.72 8.76
N VAL A 46 1.10 0.52 9.30
CA VAL A 46 1.23 -0.73 8.54
C VAL A 46 0.19 -1.74 9.01
N VAL A 47 -0.43 -2.45 8.07
CA VAL A 47 -1.32 -3.59 8.35
C VAL A 47 -0.78 -4.85 7.67
N ASP A 48 -0.62 -5.92 8.43
CA ASP A 48 -0.11 -7.21 7.95
C ASP A 48 -0.77 -8.37 8.70
N PRO A 49 -1.27 -9.42 8.02
CA PRO A 49 -1.84 -10.60 8.69
C PRO A 49 -0.83 -11.34 9.57
N GLN A 50 0.46 -11.29 9.22
CA GLN A 50 1.54 -11.94 9.94
C GLN A 50 2.13 -11.01 11.01
N ALA A 51 2.54 -11.60 12.14
CA ALA A 51 3.23 -10.85 13.17
C ALA A 51 4.59 -10.36 12.64
N MET A 52 4.87 -9.06 12.85
CA MET A 52 6.13 -8.42 12.48
C MET A 52 6.95 -8.05 13.72
N ALA A 53 8.27 -8.00 13.55
CA ALA A 53 9.13 -7.43 14.57
C ALA A 53 8.87 -5.92 14.69
N PRO A 54 8.83 -5.36 15.91
CA PRO A 54 8.64 -3.92 16.10
C PRO A 54 9.68 -3.10 15.33
N LEU A 55 9.20 -2.17 14.50
CA LEU A 55 10.03 -1.25 13.72
C LEU A 55 9.90 0.15 14.34
N PRO A 56 11.02 0.81 14.69
CA PRO A 56 10.97 2.16 15.25
C PRO A 56 10.28 3.15 14.30
N GLY A 57 9.36 3.96 14.83
CA GLY A 57 8.60 4.95 14.05
C GLY A 57 7.51 4.35 13.15
N VAL A 58 7.23 3.05 13.27
CA VAL A 58 6.17 2.38 12.51
C VAL A 58 5.12 1.84 13.47
N THR A 59 3.87 2.27 13.30
CA THR A 59 2.72 1.64 13.93
C THR A 59 2.34 0.40 13.14
N GLN A 60 2.27 -0.75 13.80
CA GLN A 60 1.96 -2.04 13.17
C GLN A 60 0.64 -2.58 13.72
N ILE A 61 -0.28 -2.90 12.82
CA ILE A 61 -1.54 -3.57 13.11
C ILE A 61 -1.43 -4.99 12.55
N GLN A 62 -1.57 -5.99 13.41
CA GLN A 62 -1.61 -7.37 12.96
C GLN A 62 -3.02 -7.73 12.52
N GLY A 63 -3.24 -7.88 11.22
CA GLY A 63 -4.49 -8.36 10.68
C GLY A 63 -4.69 -8.18 9.18
N VAL A 64 -5.89 -8.54 8.75
CA VAL A 64 -6.37 -8.48 7.38
C VAL A 64 -7.03 -7.11 7.16
N ILE A 65 -6.54 -6.28 6.23
CA ILE A 65 -7.03 -4.91 5.99
C ILE A 65 -8.51 -4.87 5.55
N ILE A 66 -9.00 -5.95 4.93
CA ILE A 66 -10.39 -6.11 4.48
C ILE A 66 -11.36 -6.21 5.67
N LYS A 67 -10.87 -6.59 6.87
CA LYS A 67 -11.71 -6.62 8.07
C LYS A 67 -12.00 -5.20 8.52
N ILE A 68 -13.29 -4.88 8.69
CA ILE A 68 -13.78 -3.56 9.10
C ILE A 68 -13.09 -3.08 10.38
N SER A 69 -12.87 -3.97 11.37
CA SER A 69 -12.17 -3.62 12.61
C SER A 69 -10.76 -3.07 12.36
N ASN A 70 -10.01 -3.73 11.48
CA ASN A 70 -8.61 -3.38 11.19
C ASN A 70 -8.54 -2.13 10.30
N ALA A 71 -9.47 -1.99 9.35
CA ALA A 71 -9.60 -0.78 8.54
C ALA A 71 -9.91 0.44 9.42
N GLN A 72 -10.83 0.30 10.39
CA GLN A 72 -11.15 1.37 11.33
C GLN A 72 -9.96 1.71 12.24
N GLU A 73 -9.23 0.72 12.74
CA GLU A 73 -8.01 0.93 13.51
C GLU A 73 -6.95 1.67 12.69
N PHE A 74 -6.72 1.22 11.45
CA PHE A 74 -5.82 1.88 10.50
C PHE A 74 -6.18 3.34 10.27
N ILE A 75 -7.45 3.64 9.98
CA ILE A 75 -7.93 5.02 9.79
C ILE A 75 -7.75 5.86 11.06
N ARG A 76 -8.04 5.29 12.25
CA ARG A 76 -7.90 5.99 13.54
C ARG A 76 -6.47 6.42 13.81
N HIS A 77 -5.48 5.63 13.39
CA HIS A 77 -4.08 6.01 13.55
C HIS A 77 -3.70 7.24 12.74
N PHE A 78 -4.45 7.64 11.74
CA PHE A 78 -4.18 8.90 11.02
C PHE A 78 -4.76 10.13 11.73
N GLU A 79 -5.61 9.98 12.76
CA GLU A 79 -6.14 11.08 13.58
C GLU A 79 -6.77 12.24 12.75
N GLY A 80 -7.35 11.91 11.59
CA GLY A 80 -7.91 12.90 10.66
C GLY A 80 -6.87 13.63 9.80
N GLN A 81 -5.58 13.34 9.94
CA GLN A 81 -4.55 13.79 9.01
C GLN A 81 -4.50 12.86 7.79
N PRO A 82 -4.76 13.35 6.58
CA PRO A 82 -4.71 12.50 5.40
C PRO A 82 -3.28 12.03 5.11
N ALA A 83 -3.16 10.81 4.60
CA ALA A 83 -1.93 10.21 4.11
C ALA A 83 -1.55 10.80 2.73
N ASP A 84 -0.25 10.98 2.51
CA ASP A 84 0.29 11.43 1.22
C ASP A 84 0.62 10.23 0.31
N LEU A 85 0.85 9.05 0.90
CA LEU A 85 1.16 7.82 0.18
C LEU A 85 0.47 6.64 0.84
N VAL A 86 -0.23 5.84 0.03
CA VAL A 86 -0.73 4.51 0.42
C VAL A 86 -0.15 3.46 -0.52
N MET A 87 0.40 2.39 0.04
CA MET A 87 1.02 1.29 -0.68
C MET A 87 0.33 -0.03 -0.36
N PHE A 88 0.06 -0.84 -1.38
CA PHE A 88 -0.52 -2.17 -1.28
C PHE A 88 0.39 -3.21 -1.96
N ASP A 89 0.97 -4.12 -1.18
CA ASP A 89 1.82 -5.22 -1.68
C ASP A 89 1.17 -6.60 -1.42
N GLY A 90 -0.14 -6.62 -1.25
CA GLY A 90 -0.89 -7.85 -1.07
C GLY A 90 -0.95 -8.70 -2.33
N ALA A 91 -0.62 -9.97 -2.18
CA ALA A 91 -0.85 -11.00 -3.18
C ALA A 91 -1.74 -12.10 -2.58
N PRO A 92 -2.66 -12.68 -3.36
CA PRO A 92 -3.37 -13.89 -2.95
C PRO A 92 -2.42 -15.09 -2.87
N ASP A 93 -2.89 -16.16 -2.22
CA ASP A 93 -2.24 -17.46 -2.31
C ASP A 93 -2.27 -17.90 -3.78
N VAL A 94 -1.08 -18.14 -4.35
CA VAL A 94 -0.94 -18.50 -5.76
C VAL A 94 -1.44 -19.93 -5.94
N THR A 95 -2.55 -20.08 -6.66
CA THR A 95 -3.15 -21.38 -6.96
C THR A 95 -2.49 -22.04 -8.18
N GLY A 96 -1.78 -21.25 -9.00
CA GLY A 96 -1.21 -21.68 -10.28
C GLY A 96 -2.20 -21.56 -11.44
N LEU A 97 -3.45 -21.19 -11.16
CA LEU A 97 -4.44 -20.79 -12.15
C LEU A 97 -4.37 -19.27 -12.31
N HIS A 98 -3.53 -18.81 -13.24
CA HIS A 98 -3.22 -17.40 -13.40
C HIS A 98 -4.45 -16.48 -13.49
N ASP A 99 -5.49 -16.89 -14.22
CA ASP A 99 -6.73 -16.10 -14.36
C ASP A 99 -7.47 -15.92 -13.02
N VAL A 100 -7.46 -16.96 -12.17
CA VAL A 100 -8.07 -16.90 -10.83
C VAL A 100 -7.23 -16.04 -9.89
N ASP A 101 -5.91 -16.24 -9.91
CA ASP A 101 -4.99 -15.48 -9.06
C ASP A 101 -5.02 -13.97 -9.40
N GLU A 102 -5.10 -13.62 -10.69
CA GLU A 102 -5.28 -12.24 -11.17
C GLU A 102 -6.61 -11.64 -10.70
N TYR A 103 -7.73 -12.36 -10.87
CA TYR A 103 -9.05 -11.90 -10.44
C TYR A 103 -9.12 -11.65 -8.93
N VAL A 104 -8.58 -12.58 -8.13
CA VAL A 104 -8.58 -12.44 -6.66
C VAL A 104 -7.71 -11.24 -6.26
N GLN A 105 -6.54 -11.04 -6.88
CA GLN A 105 -5.70 -9.89 -6.58
C GLN A 105 -6.39 -8.57 -6.94
N ALA A 106 -7.05 -8.48 -8.10
CA ALA A 106 -7.80 -7.29 -8.48
C ALA A 106 -8.87 -6.93 -7.43
N HIS A 107 -9.56 -7.94 -6.90
CA HIS A 107 -10.53 -7.74 -5.82
C HIS A 107 -9.89 -7.20 -4.52
N LEU A 108 -8.71 -7.71 -4.17
CA LEU A 108 -7.95 -7.22 -3.02
C LEU A 108 -7.51 -5.76 -3.18
N ILE A 109 -7.05 -5.40 -4.38
CA ILE A 109 -6.65 -4.01 -4.70
C ILE A 109 -7.85 -3.08 -4.62
N LEU A 110 -9.03 -3.48 -5.11
CA LEU A 110 -10.25 -2.68 -5.00
C LEU A 110 -10.69 -2.49 -3.54
N ALA A 111 -10.57 -3.52 -2.71
CA ALA A 111 -10.82 -3.40 -1.28
C ALA A 111 -9.83 -2.43 -0.60
N ALA A 112 -8.55 -2.47 -0.99
CA ALA A 112 -7.54 -1.55 -0.49
C ALA A 112 -7.78 -0.11 -0.97
N LEU A 113 -8.19 0.06 -2.24
CA LEU A 113 -8.57 1.34 -2.83
C LEU A 113 -9.74 1.97 -2.06
N ASN A 114 -10.75 1.18 -1.69
CA ASN A 114 -11.87 1.66 -0.91
C ASN A 114 -11.46 2.23 0.46
N ILE A 115 -10.41 1.69 1.09
CA ILE A 115 -9.87 2.26 2.34
C ILE A 115 -9.00 3.48 2.03
N THR A 116 -8.24 3.41 0.93
CA THR A 116 -7.39 4.50 0.46
C THR A 116 -8.18 5.78 0.24
N THR A 117 -9.39 5.72 -0.34
CA THR A 117 -10.24 6.90 -0.54
C THR A 117 -10.65 7.59 0.77
N HIS A 118 -10.60 6.90 1.91
CA HIS A 118 -10.90 7.48 3.22
C HIS A 118 -9.68 8.09 3.93
N VAL A 119 -8.47 7.65 3.58
CA VAL A 119 -7.24 8.10 4.26
C VAL A 119 -6.38 8.99 3.39
N LEU A 120 -6.44 8.88 2.06
CA LEU A 120 -5.53 9.54 1.14
C LEU A 120 -5.95 10.99 0.92
N ASN A 121 -4.96 11.88 0.90
CA ASN A 121 -5.12 13.28 0.51
C ASN A 121 -5.50 13.36 -1.00
N PRO A 122 -6.30 14.34 -1.46
CA PRO A 122 -6.58 14.51 -2.90
C PRO A 122 -5.35 14.54 -3.82
N GLU A 123 -4.21 15.02 -3.34
CA GLU A 123 -2.93 15.06 -4.08
C GLU A 123 -1.99 13.89 -3.73
N GLY A 124 -2.50 12.90 -3.00
CA GLY A 124 -1.75 11.75 -2.54
C GLY A 124 -1.55 10.69 -3.63
N THR A 125 -0.62 9.78 -3.40
CA THR A 125 -0.30 8.68 -4.31
C THR A 125 -0.78 7.34 -3.76
N PHE A 126 -1.39 6.52 -4.62
CA PHE A 126 -1.68 5.12 -4.35
C PHE A 126 -0.78 4.24 -5.22
N ALA A 127 -0.03 3.35 -4.60
CA ALA A 127 0.82 2.39 -5.29
C ALA A 127 0.38 0.96 -4.94
N ALA A 128 0.09 0.13 -5.94
CA ALA A 128 -0.29 -1.26 -5.72
C ALA A 128 0.54 -2.19 -6.60
N LYS A 129 0.94 -3.34 -6.04
CA LYS A 129 1.52 -4.43 -6.81
C LYS A 129 0.42 -5.19 -7.54
N ILE A 130 0.61 -5.36 -8.85
CA ILE A 130 -0.28 -6.11 -9.73
C ILE A 130 0.47 -7.28 -10.36
N PHE A 131 -0.22 -8.39 -10.59
CA PHE A 131 0.23 -9.43 -11.49
C PHE A 131 0.02 -8.95 -12.92
N SER A 132 1.05 -9.11 -13.75
CA SER A 132 0.99 -8.70 -15.15
C SER A 132 0.20 -9.75 -15.92
N GLY A 133 -1.12 -9.57 -16.01
CA GLY A 133 -2.04 -10.46 -16.69
C GLY A 133 -2.88 -9.78 -17.77
N LYS A 134 -3.96 -10.44 -18.21
CA LYS A 134 -4.78 -9.97 -19.33
C LYS A 134 -5.81 -8.92 -18.92
N ASP A 135 -6.22 -8.93 -17.65
CA ASP A 135 -7.32 -8.11 -17.10
C ASP A 135 -6.83 -6.81 -16.42
N VAL A 136 -5.54 -6.49 -16.53
CA VAL A 136 -4.96 -5.22 -16.05
C VAL A 136 -5.71 -3.99 -16.60
N THR A 137 -6.27 -4.10 -17.81
CA THR A 137 -7.02 -3.01 -18.47
C THR A 137 -8.29 -2.62 -17.69
N LEU A 138 -8.99 -3.58 -17.09
CA LEU A 138 -10.20 -3.30 -16.31
C LEU A 138 -9.84 -2.58 -15.01
N LEU A 139 -8.83 -3.08 -14.29
CA LEU A 139 -8.34 -2.47 -13.07
C LEU A 139 -7.82 -1.05 -13.34
N TYR A 140 -7.09 -0.85 -14.44
CA TYR A 140 -6.64 0.46 -14.89
C TYR A 140 -7.82 1.42 -15.10
N SER A 141 -8.86 0.97 -15.81
CA SER A 141 -10.06 1.78 -16.07
C SER A 141 -10.84 2.14 -14.80
N GLN A 142 -10.79 1.29 -13.77
CA GLN A 142 -11.39 1.60 -12.47
C GLN A 142 -10.56 2.64 -11.71
N LEU A 143 -9.22 2.55 -11.77
CA LEU A 143 -8.33 3.47 -11.08
C LEU A 143 -8.35 4.88 -11.69
N THR A 144 -8.50 5.01 -13.02
CA THR A 144 -8.57 6.31 -13.70
C THR A 144 -9.81 7.13 -13.35
N ILE A 145 -10.82 6.52 -12.72
CA ILE A 145 -11.98 7.23 -12.18
C ILE A 145 -11.60 8.00 -10.90
N PHE A 146 -10.65 7.46 -10.12
CA PHE A 146 -10.25 8.03 -8.83
C PHE A 146 -8.98 8.89 -8.90
N PHE A 147 -8.11 8.65 -9.89
CA PHE A 147 -6.83 9.33 -10.03
C PHE A 147 -6.66 9.98 -11.40
N ASN A 148 -6.11 11.20 -11.41
CA ASN A 148 -5.81 11.94 -12.64
C ASN A 148 -4.75 11.27 -13.51
N VAL A 149 -3.78 10.60 -12.88
CA VAL A 149 -2.66 9.95 -13.56
C VAL A 149 -2.52 8.54 -13.00
N VAL A 150 -2.62 7.56 -13.88
CA VAL A 150 -2.39 6.14 -13.57
C VAL A 150 -1.28 5.64 -14.47
N THR A 151 -0.21 5.15 -13.86
CA THR A 151 0.98 4.60 -14.54
C THR A 151 1.33 3.25 -13.93
N TRP A 152 1.95 2.38 -14.72
CA TRP A 152 2.53 1.12 -14.23
C TRP A 152 3.98 1.03 -14.66
N ASP A 153 4.79 0.31 -13.88
CA ASP A 153 6.18 0.01 -14.18
C ASP A 153 6.42 -1.47 -13.92
N GLN A 154 7.13 -2.14 -14.82
CA GLN A 154 7.48 -3.55 -14.72
C GLN A 154 8.88 -3.78 -14.11
N GLY A 155 9.58 -2.69 -13.75
CA GLY A 155 10.97 -2.76 -13.29
C GLY A 155 11.93 -3.09 -14.44
N PRO A 156 13.25 -3.07 -14.19
CA PRO A 156 14.23 -3.46 -15.20
C PRO A 156 14.09 -4.95 -15.53
N ASN A 157 13.99 -5.25 -16.83
CA ASN A 157 14.08 -6.62 -17.38
C ASN A 157 15.46 -7.24 -17.13
#